data_AF-A0A6A6R409-F1
#
_entry.id   AF-A0A6A6R409-F1
#
_cell.length_a   1.000
_cell.length_b   1.000
_cell.length_c   1.000
_cell.angle_alpha   90.00
_cell.angle_beta   90.00
_cell.angle_gamma   90.00
#
_symmetry.space_group_name_H-M   'P 1'
#
loop_
_entity.id
_entity.type
_entity.pdbx_description
1 polymer ?
#
loop_
_entity_poly.entity_id
_entity_poly.type
_entity_poly.pdbx_seq_one_letter_code
_entity_poly.pdbx_strand_id
1 'polypeptide(L)'
;MSATDSKNIHNLPPPWLREKVEITLPQAPSNSKPHADFQTIIAQNPLLMKEQPSVFLAGSIEMGKAVEWQSNMTDHLKPAPVTVLNPRCGNWDPNTVSDISDPTFRGQVEWELEAMNKATVIAMYLDENTVSPISLLELGLFATSGKLIVCCPRAFWRKGNVQVMAKAYGFPLLDTYEEFLPMVKERLGIKG
;
A
#
# COMPACT_ATOMS: atom_id res chain seq x y z
N MET A 1 -6.95 -16.97 -18.11
CA MET A 1 -5.71 -17.53 -17.54
C MET A 1 -5.69 -19.04 -17.78
N SER A 2 -4.69 -19.52 -18.54
CA SER A 2 -4.49 -20.97 -18.78
C SER A 2 -3.95 -21.64 -17.52
N ALA A 3 -4.41 -22.86 -17.23
CA ALA A 3 -4.08 -23.66 -16.05
C ALA A 3 -2.64 -24.24 -16.05
N THR A 4 -1.72 -23.71 -16.87
CA THR A 4 -0.36 -24.23 -17.05
C THR A 4 0.73 -23.50 -16.26
N ASP A 5 0.47 -22.33 -15.64
CA ASP A 5 1.54 -21.51 -15.03
C ASP A 5 1.70 -21.59 -13.50
N SER A 6 0.84 -22.33 -12.78
CA SER A 6 0.89 -22.36 -11.31
C SER A 6 2.14 -23.07 -10.74
N LYS A 7 2.83 -23.90 -11.53
CA LYS A 7 3.99 -24.68 -11.08
C LYS A 7 5.34 -23.93 -11.13
N ASN A 8 5.43 -22.80 -11.87
CA ASN A 8 6.70 -22.07 -12.05
C ASN A 8 6.90 -20.88 -11.10
N ILE A 9 5.86 -20.47 -10.38
CA ILE A 9 5.91 -19.26 -9.53
C ILE A 9 6.80 -19.48 -8.29
N HIS A 10 7.00 -20.73 -7.87
CA HIS A 10 7.77 -21.08 -6.69
C HIS A 10 9.29 -20.84 -6.81
N ASN A 11 9.82 -20.65 -8.02
CA ASN A 11 11.24 -20.44 -8.30
C ASN A 11 11.50 -19.20 -9.17
N LEU A 12 10.66 -18.17 -9.07
CA LEU A 12 10.96 -16.94 -9.78
C LEU A 12 12.28 -16.35 -9.24
N PRO A 13 13.21 -15.90 -10.12
CA PRO A 13 14.44 -15.24 -9.69
C PRO A 13 14.10 -13.98 -8.88
N PRO A 14 15.00 -13.36 -8.12
CA PRO A 14 14.67 -12.12 -7.43
C PRO A 14 14.26 -10.98 -8.39
N PRO A 15 13.50 -9.96 -7.94
CA PRO A 15 12.94 -8.93 -8.81
C PRO A 15 13.98 -8.17 -9.65
N TRP A 16 15.22 -8.02 -9.14
CA TRP A 16 16.32 -7.36 -9.85
C TRP A 16 16.93 -8.20 -10.99
N LEU A 17 16.50 -9.46 -11.16
CA LEU A 17 16.90 -10.33 -12.28
C LEU A 17 15.72 -10.63 -13.22
N ARG A 18 14.55 -10.00 -13.01
CA ARG A 18 13.36 -10.18 -13.85
C ARG A 18 13.21 -9.01 -14.81
N GLU A 19 12.61 -9.28 -15.95
CA GLU A 19 11.98 -8.23 -16.74
C GLU A 19 10.80 -7.64 -15.97
N LYS A 20 10.65 -6.32 -16.03
CA LYS A 20 9.51 -5.63 -15.40
C LYS A 20 8.23 -6.05 -16.10
N VAL A 21 7.24 -6.48 -15.32
CA VAL A 21 5.89 -6.77 -15.80
C VAL A 21 5.04 -5.50 -15.73
N GLU A 22 4.29 -5.23 -16.79
CA GLU A 22 3.31 -4.14 -16.79
C GLU A 22 2.07 -4.54 -15.99
N ILE A 23 1.75 -3.78 -14.94
CA ILE A 23 0.60 -4.01 -14.08
C ILE A 23 -0.52 -3.05 -14.49
N THR A 24 -1.65 -3.61 -14.89
CA THR A 24 -2.87 -2.84 -15.14
C THR A 24 -3.76 -2.89 -13.91
N LEU A 25 -4.11 -1.72 -13.37
CA LEU A 25 -5.06 -1.60 -12.25
C LEU A 25 -6.47 -1.30 -12.77
N PRO A 26 -7.54 -1.72 -12.04
CA PRO A 26 -8.90 -1.34 -12.38
C PRO A 26 -9.03 0.18 -12.44
N GLN A 27 -9.80 0.68 -13.41
CA GLN A 27 -10.00 2.12 -13.59
C GLN A 27 -11.06 2.64 -12.61
N ALA A 28 -10.75 3.76 -11.96
CA ALA A 28 -11.74 4.49 -11.17
C ALA A 28 -12.83 5.07 -12.08
N PRO A 29 -14.07 5.25 -11.57
CA PRO A 29 -15.12 5.93 -12.33
C PRO A 29 -14.66 7.33 -12.76
N SER A 30 -14.68 7.60 -14.06
CA SER A 30 -14.08 8.79 -14.69
C SER A 30 -14.68 10.14 -14.23
N ASN A 31 -15.89 10.14 -13.69
CA ASN A 31 -16.64 11.35 -13.33
C ASN A 31 -17.09 11.42 -11.86
N SER A 32 -16.48 10.65 -10.96
CA SER A 32 -16.87 10.71 -9.56
C SER A 32 -16.34 11.99 -8.90
N LYS A 33 -17.25 12.87 -8.48
CA LYS A 33 -16.90 14.04 -7.67
C LYS A 33 -16.42 13.58 -6.29
N PRO A 34 -15.38 14.18 -5.71
CA PRO A 34 -15.01 13.92 -4.33
C PRO A 34 -16.18 14.20 -3.38
N HIS A 35 -16.34 13.37 -2.37
CA HIS A 35 -17.24 13.63 -1.25
C HIS A 35 -16.79 14.90 -0.52
N ALA A 36 -17.73 15.69 0.02
CA ALA A 36 -17.41 16.93 0.74
C ALA A 36 -16.45 16.69 1.93
N ASP A 37 -16.54 15.51 2.54
CA ASP A 37 -15.68 15.09 3.64
C ASP A 37 -14.44 14.27 3.25
N PHE A 38 -14.24 13.98 1.97
CA PHE A 38 -13.03 13.32 1.52
C PHE A 38 -11.80 14.19 1.82
N GLN A 39 -10.75 13.56 2.33
CA GLN A 39 -9.48 14.23 2.61
C GLN A 39 -8.33 13.34 2.12
N THR A 40 -7.31 13.95 1.53
CA THR A 40 -6.01 13.30 1.31
C THR A 40 -4.94 14.10 2.04
N ILE A 41 -4.13 13.43 2.85
CA ILE A 41 -2.95 14.01 3.50
C ILE A 41 -1.73 13.27 2.95
N ILE A 42 -0.87 14.00 2.24
CA ILE A 42 0.36 13.47 1.66
C ILE A 42 1.49 13.63 2.69
N ALA A 43 2.44 12.69 2.70
CA ALA A 43 3.62 12.75 3.56
C ALA A 43 4.29 14.13 3.57
N GLN A 44 4.93 14.44 4.71
CA GLN A 44 5.54 15.75 5.04
C GLN A 44 4.54 16.88 5.32
N ASN A 45 3.23 16.69 5.10
CA ASN A 45 2.20 17.62 5.58
C ASN A 45 1.74 17.27 7.00
N PRO A 46 1.31 18.24 7.83
CA PRO A 46 0.77 17.97 9.16
C PRO A 46 -0.41 16.98 9.14
N LEU A 47 -0.42 16.01 10.07
CA LEU A 47 -1.46 14.98 10.23
C LEU A 47 -2.73 15.53 10.91
N LEU A 48 -3.37 16.52 10.28
CA LEU A 48 -4.63 17.13 10.73
C LEU A 48 -5.82 16.34 10.15
N MET A 49 -6.19 15.26 10.83
CA MET A 49 -7.25 14.34 10.40
C MET A 49 -8.63 14.78 10.91
N LYS A 50 -9.67 14.56 10.09
CA LYS A 50 -11.06 14.60 10.55
C LYS A 50 -11.40 13.35 11.39
N GLU A 51 -12.43 13.44 12.22
CA GLU A 51 -12.98 12.29 12.95
C GLU A 51 -13.82 11.39 12.02
N GLN A 52 -13.15 10.62 11.17
CA GLN A 52 -13.76 9.74 10.18
C GLN A 52 -12.85 8.53 9.89
N PRO A 53 -13.35 7.46 9.23
CA PRO A 53 -12.52 6.35 8.82
C PRO A 53 -11.35 6.80 7.95
N SER A 54 -10.18 6.24 8.21
CA SER A 54 -8.94 6.61 7.50
C SER A 54 -8.15 5.39 7.07
N VAL A 55 -7.42 5.53 5.96
CA VAL A 55 -6.55 4.49 5.42
C VAL A 55 -5.15 5.02 5.19
N PHE A 56 -4.14 4.28 5.66
CA PHE A 56 -2.75 4.47 5.26
C PHE A 56 -2.40 3.55 4.10
N LEU A 57 -1.76 4.11 3.06
CA LEU A 57 -1.40 3.39 1.83
C LEU A 57 0.04 2.85 1.89
N ALA A 58 0.27 1.83 2.72
CA ALA A 58 1.57 1.19 2.89
C ALA A 58 1.98 0.34 1.67
N GLY A 59 3.27 0.09 1.49
CA GLY A 59 3.76 -0.80 0.44
C GLY A 59 4.62 -0.12 -0.60
N SER A 60 4.62 -0.66 -1.81
CA SER A 60 5.60 -0.33 -2.85
C SER A 60 5.51 1.12 -3.34
N ILE A 61 6.61 1.88 -3.20
CA ILE A 61 6.83 3.26 -3.71
C ILE A 61 8.17 3.32 -4.49
N GLU A 62 8.60 2.21 -5.09
CA GLU A 62 9.88 2.16 -5.80
C GLU A 62 9.77 2.89 -7.14
N MET A 63 10.32 4.10 -7.21
CA MET A 63 10.23 5.00 -8.38
C MET A 63 10.66 4.29 -9.67
N GLY A 64 9.81 4.33 -10.69
CA GLY A 64 10.03 3.67 -11.98
C GLY A 64 9.77 2.15 -12.01
N LYS A 65 9.58 1.48 -10.87
CA LYS A 65 9.22 0.05 -10.81
C LYS A 65 7.79 -0.18 -10.36
N ALA A 66 7.40 0.37 -9.21
CA ALA A 66 6.06 0.21 -8.68
C ALA A 66 5.02 0.92 -9.56
N VAL A 67 3.88 0.27 -9.80
CA VAL A 67 2.71 0.94 -10.37
C VAL A 67 2.22 2.04 -9.40
N GLU A 68 1.66 3.14 -9.93
CA GLU A 68 1.09 4.28 -9.17
C GLU A 68 -0.24 3.91 -8.48
N TRP A 69 -0.23 2.85 -7.68
CA TRP A 69 -1.42 2.30 -7.04
C TRP A 69 -1.99 3.22 -5.96
N GLN A 70 -1.18 4.07 -5.33
CA GLN A 70 -1.66 5.00 -4.31
C GLN A 70 -2.66 6.00 -4.90
N SER A 71 -2.33 6.56 -6.07
CA SER A 71 -3.20 7.45 -6.83
C SER A 71 -4.49 6.72 -7.24
N ASN A 72 -4.35 5.49 -7.75
CA ASN A 72 -5.50 4.66 -8.11
C ASN A 72 -6.44 4.39 -6.92
N MET A 73 -5.91 3.97 -5.76
CA MET A 73 -6.72 3.75 -4.56
C MET A 73 -7.40 5.04 -4.11
N THR A 74 -6.66 6.16 -4.09
CA THR A 74 -7.19 7.49 -3.73
C THR A 74 -8.37 7.87 -4.62
N ASP A 75 -8.27 7.66 -5.93
CA ASP A 75 -9.36 7.93 -6.88
C ASP A 75 -10.60 7.07 -6.68
N HIS A 76 -10.45 5.84 -6.20
CA HIS A 76 -11.58 4.97 -5.88
C HIS A 76 -12.24 5.29 -4.54
N LEU A 77 -11.51 5.96 -3.63
CA LEU A 77 -11.97 6.33 -2.30
C LEU A 77 -12.51 7.76 -2.24
N LYS A 78 -12.14 8.63 -3.19
CA LYS A 78 -12.62 10.03 -3.27
C LYS A 78 -14.14 10.21 -3.14
N PRO A 79 -15.03 9.29 -3.59
CA PRO A 79 -16.46 9.50 -3.47
C PRO A 79 -17.03 9.23 -2.06
N ALA A 80 -16.18 8.86 -1.08
CA ALA A 80 -16.59 8.53 0.28
C ALA A 80 -16.02 9.53 1.34
N PRO A 81 -16.67 9.66 2.51
CA PRO A 81 -16.20 10.50 3.62
C PRO A 81 -15.04 9.83 4.38
N VAL A 82 -13.88 9.71 3.74
CA VAL A 82 -12.70 9.05 4.32
C VAL A 82 -11.45 9.91 4.19
N THR A 83 -10.49 9.69 5.08
CA THR A 83 -9.16 10.31 5.01
C THR A 83 -8.15 9.31 4.46
N VAL A 84 -7.49 9.65 3.35
CA VAL A 84 -6.37 8.89 2.78
C VAL A 84 -5.06 9.50 3.26
N LEU A 85 -4.22 8.69 3.89
CA LEU A 85 -2.86 9.02 4.31
C LEU A 85 -1.90 8.41 3.28
N ASN A 86 -1.33 9.25 2.41
CA ASN A 86 -0.53 8.80 1.28
C ASN A 86 0.97 9.08 1.52
N PRO A 87 1.80 8.03 1.70
CA PRO A 87 3.24 8.19 1.90
C PRO A 87 4.01 8.66 0.65
N ARG A 88 3.46 8.45 -0.56
CA ARG A 88 4.11 8.80 -1.82
C ARG A 88 4.08 10.32 -2.04
N CYS A 89 5.17 11.01 -1.67
CA CYS A 89 5.37 12.43 -1.95
C CYS A 89 5.99 12.64 -3.34
N GLY A 90 5.38 13.52 -4.15
CA GLY A 90 5.88 13.86 -5.50
C GLY A 90 7.13 14.75 -5.51
N ASN A 91 7.49 15.35 -4.37
CA ASN A 91 8.58 16.32 -4.26
C ASN A 91 9.80 15.78 -3.48
N TRP A 92 10.11 14.49 -3.62
CA TRP A 92 11.26 13.90 -2.93
C TRP A 92 12.58 14.50 -3.42
N ASP A 93 13.39 15.05 -2.52
CA ASP A 93 14.72 15.55 -2.85
C ASP A 93 15.65 14.34 -3.11
N PRO A 94 16.19 14.18 -4.33
CA PRO A 94 17.06 13.05 -4.67
C PRO A 94 18.39 13.05 -3.89
N ASN A 95 18.76 14.17 -3.24
CA ASN A 95 19.94 14.27 -2.40
C ASN A 95 19.68 13.87 -0.94
N THR A 96 18.42 13.56 -0.58
CA THR A 96 18.06 13.11 0.78
C THR A 96 18.87 11.89 1.17
N VAL A 97 19.55 11.96 2.32
CA VAL A 97 20.36 10.86 2.85
C VAL A 97 19.48 9.97 3.72
N SER A 98 19.55 8.66 3.54
CA SER A 98 18.84 7.67 4.37
C SER A 98 19.51 7.51 5.75
N ASP A 99 19.56 8.58 6.53
CA ASP A 99 20.14 8.64 7.87
C ASP A 99 19.24 9.49 8.80
N ILE A 100 19.14 9.10 10.07
CA ILE A 100 18.29 9.79 11.06
C ILE A 100 18.70 11.25 11.30
N SER A 101 19.95 11.62 11.01
CA SER A 101 20.42 12.99 11.10
C SER A 101 19.92 13.89 9.96
N ASP A 102 19.48 13.32 8.84
CA ASP A 102 18.82 14.05 7.76
C ASP A 102 17.35 14.35 8.15
N PRO A 103 16.96 15.62 8.34
CA PRO A 103 15.64 15.97 8.83
C PRO A 103 14.53 15.65 7.82
N THR A 104 14.81 15.64 6.52
CA THR A 104 13.85 15.30 5.47
C THR A 104 13.54 13.81 5.51
N PHE A 105 14.58 12.98 5.56
CA PHE A 105 14.43 11.54 5.71
C PHE A 105 13.73 11.18 7.01
N ARG A 106 14.22 11.71 8.14
CA ARG A 106 13.62 11.45 9.45
C ARG A 106 12.15 11.87 9.49
N GLY A 107 11.84 13.07 8.98
CA GLY A 107 10.47 13.59 8.95
C GLY A 107 9.53 12.71 8.13
N GLN A 108 9.99 12.15 7.00
CA GLN A 108 9.23 11.18 6.22
C GLN A 108 8.93 9.92 7.04
N VAL A 109 9.96 9.30 7.61
CA VAL A 109 9.82 8.03 8.35
C VAL A 109 8.97 8.20 9.61
N GLU A 110 9.16 9.30 10.36
CA GLU A 110 8.35 9.62 11.53
C GLU A 110 6.89 9.87 11.14
N TRP A 111 6.64 10.58 10.04
CA TRP A 111 5.30 10.81 9.52
C TRP A 111 4.61 9.50 9.14
N GLU A 112 5.30 8.61 8.42
CA GLU A 112 4.74 7.30 8.01
C GLU A 112 4.37 6.45 9.22
N LEU A 113 5.24 6.41 10.23
CA LEU A 113 5.01 5.70 11.49
C LEU A 113 3.81 6.28 12.25
N GLU A 114 3.73 7.60 12.41
CA GLU A 114 2.61 8.27 13.08
C GLU A 114 1.29 8.06 12.32
N ALA A 115 1.32 8.17 10.99
CA ALA A 115 0.16 8.00 10.12
C ALA A 115 -0.39 6.57 10.20
N MET A 116 0.46 5.54 10.14
CA MET A 116 0.04 4.14 10.33
C MET A 116 -0.58 3.91 11.73
N ASN A 117 0.00 4.49 12.77
CA ASN A 117 -0.53 4.38 14.13
C ASN A 117 -1.93 5.00 14.26
N LYS A 118 -2.16 6.16 13.61
CA LYS A 118 -3.45 6.87 13.64
C LYS A 118 -4.51 6.27 12.71
N ALA A 119 -4.12 5.61 11.62
CA ALA A 119 -5.05 5.09 10.63
C ALA A 119 -6.06 4.08 11.22
N THR A 120 -7.27 4.07 10.67
CA THR A 120 -8.27 3.02 10.94
C THR A 120 -7.89 1.71 10.24
N VAL A 121 -7.42 1.82 8.99
CA VAL A 121 -7.01 0.71 8.13
C VAL A 121 -5.58 0.96 7.63
N ILE A 122 -4.77 -0.09 7.59
CA ILE A 122 -3.48 -0.08 6.87
C ILE A 122 -3.66 -0.95 5.64
N ALA A 123 -3.74 -0.33 4.47
CA ALA A 123 -3.84 -1.00 3.19
C ALA A 123 -2.43 -1.15 2.63
N MET A 124 -1.88 -2.37 2.68
CA MET A 124 -0.54 -2.68 2.20
C MET A 124 -0.56 -3.36 0.83
N TYR A 125 0.00 -2.73 -0.19
CA TYR A 125 0.16 -3.33 -1.53
C TYR A 125 1.64 -3.60 -1.85
N LEU A 126 1.97 -4.87 -2.09
CA LEU A 126 3.32 -5.32 -2.45
C LEU A 126 3.38 -5.62 -3.95
N ASP A 127 3.98 -4.73 -4.72
CA ASP A 127 4.13 -4.88 -6.17
C ASP A 127 5.16 -5.98 -6.52
N GLU A 128 4.83 -6.88 -7.46
CA GLU A 128 5.67 -8.01 -7.84
C GLU A 128 7.01 -7.64 -8.48
N ASN A 129 7.12 -6.41 -9.00
CA ASN A 129 8.35 -5.87 -9.58
C ASN A 129 9.29 -5.27 -8.52
N THR A 130 8.88 -5.24 -7.25
CA THR A 130 9.60 -4.53 -6.17
C THR A 130 10.14 -5.47 -5.10
N VAL A 131 11.08 -4.95 -4.30
CA VAL A 131 11.66 -5.69 -3.16
C VAL A 131 10.92 -5.39 -1.86
N SER A 132 10.50 -4.13 -1.68
CA SER A 132 9.73 -3.59 -0.55
C SER A 132 10.27 -3.93 0.85
N PRO A 133 11.57 -3.72 1.14
CA PRO A 133 12.16 -4.10 2.43
C PRO A 133 11.54 -3.35 3.62
N ILE A 134 11.29 -2.04 3.47
CA ILE A 134 10.66 -1.24 4.53
C ILE A 134 9.21 -1.67 4.75
N SER A 135 8.45 -1.91 3.68
CA SER A 135 7.07 -2.40 3.84
C SER A 135 6.98 -3.77 4.50
N LEU A 136 7.98 -4.65 4.32
CA LEU A 136 8.04 -5.91 5.05
C LEU A 136 8.35 -5.71 6.56
N LEU A 137 9.12 -4.68 6.92
CA LEU A 137 9.31 -4.27 8.31
C LEU A 137 8.00 -3.75 8.92
N GLU A 138 7.31 -2.85 8.21
CA GLU A 138 6.00 -2.30 8.60
C GLU A 138 4.95 -3.40 8.76
N LEU A 139 4.96 -4.41 7.88
CA LEU A 139 4.08 -5.57 7.98
C LEU A 139 4.27 -6.26 9.32
N GLY A 140 5.52 -6.53 9.69
CA GLY A 140 5.86 -7.13 10.98
C GLY A 140 5.41 -6.27 12.16
N LEU A 141 5.63 -4.96 12.08
CA LEU A 141 5.27 -3.99 13.13
C LEU A 141 3.75 -3.94 13.38
N PHE A 142 2.93 -4.03 12.33
CA PHE A 142 1.47 -3.89 12.42
C PHE A 142 0.69 -5.22 12.29
N ALA A 143 1.36 -6.37 12.24
CA ALA A 143 0.74 -7.68 12.02
C ALA A 143 -0.37 -8.02 13.03
N THR A 144 -0.24 -7.59 14.29
CA THR A 144 -1.20 -7.87 15.37
C THR A 144 -2.15 -6.70 15.65
N SER A 145 -2.06 -5.60 14.88
CA SER A 145 -2.85 -4.38 15.13
C SER A 145 -4.34 -4.56 14.89
N GLY A 146 -4.73 -5.58 14.13
CA GLY A 146 -6.10 -5.74 13.63
C GLY A 146 -6.48 -4.74 12.53
N LYS A 147 -5.59 -3.84 12.09
CA LYS A 147 -5.84 -2.80 11.07
C LYS A 147 -5.37 -3.19 9.67
N LEU A 148 -4.47 -4.16 9.57
CA LEU A 148 -3.71 -4.48 8.36
C LEU A 148 -4.52 -5.33 7.38
N ILE A 149 -4.47 -4.95 6.10
CA ILE A 149 -4.94 -5.73 4.94
C ILE A 149 -3.77 -5.76 3.95
N VAL A 150 -3.39 -6.94 3.46
CA VAL A 150 -2.23 -7.08 2.57
C VAL A 150 -2.65 -7.64 1.22
N CYS A 151 -2.32 -6.92 0.14
CA CYS A 151 -2.30 -7.47 -1.21
C CYS A 151 -0.86 -7.80 -1.59
N CYS A 152 -0.62 -9.07 -1.90
CA CYS A 152 0.70 -9.57 -2.25
C CYS A 152 0.53 -10.55 -3.42
N PRO A 153 0.74 -10.13 -4.67
CA PRO A 153 0.65 -11.01 -5.83
C PRO A 153 1.54 -12.25 -5.68
N ARG A 154 1.12 -13.34 -6.31
CA ARG A 154 1.82 -14.63 -6.22
C ARG A 154 3.29 -14.53 -6.65
N ALA A 155 3.60 -13.66 -7.61
CA ALA A 155 4.95 -13.47 -8.10
C ALA A 155 5.84 -12.64 -7.15
N PHE A 156 5.30 -12.02 -6.10
CA PHE A 156 6.12 -11.27 -5.15
C PHE A 156 7.17 -12.20 -4.50
N TRP A 157 8.44 -11.82 -4.60
CA TRP A 157 9.61 -12.67 -4.30
C TRP A 157 9.72 -13.18 -2.84
N ARG A 158 8.92 -12.60 -1.93
CA ARG A 158 8.82 -13.02 -0.53
C ARG A 158 7.41 -13.43 -0.11
N LYS A 159 6.51 -13.72 -1.07
CA LYS A 159 5.12 -14.15 -0.81
C LYS A 159 5.03 -15.27 0.21
N GLY A 160 5.92 -16.26 0.16
CA GLY A 160 5.95 -17.36 1.14
C GLY A 160 6.13 -16.88 2.60
N ASN A 161 6.99 -15.88 2.83
CA ASN A 161 7.18 -15.29 4.16
C ASN A 161 5.92 -14.53 4.60
N VAL A 162 5.33 -13.76 3.69
CA VAL A 162 4.08 -13.04 3.93
C VAL A 162 2.93 -14.00 4.25
N GLN A 163 2.84 -15.15 3.58
CA GLN A 163 1.85 -16.19 3.85
C GLN A 163 2.00 -16.79 5.26
N VAL A 164 3.23 -17.06 5.70
CA VAL A 164 3.48 -17.55 7.06
C VAL A 164 3.04 -16.52 8.10
N MET A 165 3.37 -15.23 7.89
CA MET A 165 2.96 -14.14 8.77
C MET A 165 1.44 -13.98 8.80
N ALA A 166 0.77 -14.01 7.64
CA ALA A 166 -0.68 -13.92 7.55
C ALA A 166 -1.37 -15.07 8.31
N LYS A 167 -0.87 -16.29 8.16
CA LYS A 167 -1.37 -17.46 8.90
C LYS A 167 -1.13 -17.33 10.41
N ALA A 168 0.04 -16.82 10.81
CA ALA A 168 0.42 -16.71 12.22
C ALA A 168 -0.38 -15.63 12.98
N TYR A 169 -0.65 -14.50 12.32
CA TYR A 169 -1.24 -13.32 12.97
C TYR A 169 -2.67 -13.00 12.52
N GLY A 170 -3.20 -13.70 11.51
CA GLY A 170 -4.61 -13.65 11.12
C GLY A 170 -5.03 -12.41 10.32
N PHE A 171 -4.10 -11.68 9.70
CA PHE A 171 -4.47 -10.57 8.82
C PHE A 171 -4.89 -11.07 7.41
N PRO A 172 -5.84 -10.39 6.72
CA PRO A 172 -6.22 -10.74 5.36
C PRO A 172 -5.04 -10.62 4.38
N LEU A 173 -4.82 -11.68 3.60
CA LEU A 173 -3.81 -11.74 2.55
C LEU A 173 -4.48 -12.07 1.22
N LEU A 174 -4.47 -11.11 0.30
CA LEU A 174 -5.12 -11.16 -1.00
C LEU A 174 -4.08 -11.30 -2.11
N ASP A 175 -4.46 -11.94 -3.22
CA ASP A 175 -3.56 -12.23 -4.33
C ASP A 175 -3.63 -11.16 -5.42
N THR A 176 -4.75 -10.42 -5.53
CA THR A 176 -4.93 -9.42 -6.60
C THR A 176 -5.43 -8.07 -6.09
N TYR A 177 -5.22 -7.03 -6.89
CA TYR A 177 -5.70 -5.69 -6.58
C TYR A 177 -7.23 -5.60 -6.67
N GLU A 178 -7.85 -6.40 -7.55
CA GLU A 178 -9.29 -6.53 -7.72
C GLU A 178 -9.98 -7.09 -6.47
N GLU A 179 -9.31 -7.97 -5.72
CA GLU A 179 -9.76 -8.44 -4.40
C GLU A 179 -9.46 -7.41 -3.31
N PHE A 180 -8.32 -6.73 -3.41
CA PHE A 180 -7.84 -5.79 -2.41
C PHE A 180 -8.70 -4.54 -2.27
N LEU A 181 -9.01 -3.90 -3.40
CA LEU A 181 -9.79 -2.66 -3.43
C LEU A 181 -11.15 -2.77 -2.70
N PRO A 182 -12.02 -3.76 -2.98
CA PRO A 182 -13.28 -3.89 -2.28
C PRO A 182 -13.10 -4.22 -0.80
N MET A 183 -12.10 -5.03 -0.41
CA MET A 183 -11.80 -5.31 1.00
C MET A 183 -11.41 -4.03 1.77
N VAL A 184 -10.61 -3.16 1.18
CA VAL A 184 -10.25 -1.85 1.78
C VAL A 184 -11.51 -1.00 1.97
N LYS A 185 -12.39 -0.93 0.95
CA LYS A 185 -13.66 -0.19 1.03
C LYS A 185 -14.57 -0.72 2.14
N GLU A 186 -14.72 -2.04 2.23
CA GLU A 186 -15.50 -2.71 3.26
C GLU A 186 -14.98 -2.35 4.67
N ARG A 187 -13.66 -2.41 4.86
CA ARG A 187 -13.00 -2.12 6.14
C ARG A 187 -13.07 -0.65 6.55
N LEU A 188 -13.28 0.25 5.59
CA LEU A 188 -13.58 1.66 5.81
C LEU A 188 -15.08 1.92 6.02
N GLY A 189 -15.94 0.91 5.93
CA GLY A 189 -17.39 1.06 6.05
C GLY A 189 -18.05 1.72 4.83
N ILE A 190 -17.37 1.74 3.68
CA ILE A 190 -17.92 2.30 2.44
C ILE A 190 -18.91 1.28 1.87
N LYS A 191 -20.19 1.64 1.85
CA LYS A 191 -21.24 0.81 1.25
C LYS A 191 -21.17 0.91 -0.28
N GLY A 192 -21.32 -0.24 -0.96
CA GLY A 192 -21.37 -0.34 -2.43
C GLY A 192 -22.58 0.35 -3.04
#